data_AF-A0A7J6T111-F1
#
_entry.id   AF-A0A7J6T111-F1
#
_cell.length_a   1.000
_cell.length_b   1.000
_cell.length_c   1.000
_cell.angle_alpha   90.00
_cell.angle_beta   90.00
_cell.angle_gamma   90.00
#
_symmetry.space_group_name_H-M   'P 1'
#
loop_
_entity.id
_entity.type
_entity.pdbx_description
1 polymer ?
#
loop_
_entity_poly.entity_id
_entity_poly.type
_entity_poly.pdbx_seq_one_letter_code
_entity_poly.pdbx_strand_id
1 'polypeptide(L)'
;WLEKLETYPEFSQFAPGGLRYKDRPDISNILEVKERLKCKPFGWFLRRFKKVYFDGGLVPDKVFHIKDERTNMCIERKGGTKVVLRPCSEQSPGQLWHGANRDTLTNTCCSSFRNWNTDQCLAIDSIGGQLYTGVCSTWGDFTSQWIKLDEATHQLQIAPGAYAKTRSGCIGGQRPKGTDVTLEDCENPNFRQIFKVDDKTGGILEVQSGECLTAANGKFELSPCEIDSDTGKVGGEQKFSLVDFDGKTRIEARDLGPRRPDALC
;
A
#
# COMPACT_ATOMS: atom_id res chain seq x y z
N TRP A 1 -5.13 -22.46 13.61
CA TRP A 1 -4.19 -22.96 12.57
C TRP A 1 -4.74 -24.15 11.80
N LEU A 2 -5.38 -25.13 12.46
CA LEU A 2 -6.13 -26.20 11.76
C LEU A 2 -7.21 -25.62 10.84
N GLU A 3 -8.02 -24.70 11.36
CA GLU A 3 -9.02 -23.94 10.58
C GLU A 3 -8.41 -23.25 9.35
N LYS A 4 -7.18 -22.72 9.47
CA LYS A 4 -6.48 -22.12 8.33
C LYS A 4 -6.17 -23.15 7.23
N LEU A 5 -5.75 -24.36 7.60
CA LEU A 5 -5.47 -25.42 6.60
C LEU A 5 -6.72 -25.77 5.80
N GLU A 6 -7.90 -25.73 6.42
CA GLU A 6 -9.18 -26.03 5.77
C GLU A 6 -9.61 -24.95 4.76
N THR A 7 -9.04 -23.74 4.84
CA THR A 7 -9.36 -22.64 3.91
C THR A 7 -8.56 -22.66 2.59
N TYR A 8 -7.57 -23.55 2.45
CA TYR A 8 -6.81 -23.68 1.21
C TYR A 8 -7.55 -24.56 0.20
N PRO A 9 -7.72 -24.11 -1.07
CA PRO A 9 -8.43 -24.88 -2.08
C PRO A 9 -7.88 -26.30 -2.29
N GLU A 10 -6.57 -26.50 -2.14
CA GLU A 10 -5.89 -27.78 -2.29
C GLU A 10 -6.30 -28.81 -1.22
N PHE A 11 -6.74 -28.33 -0.05
CA PHE A 11 -7.21 -29.16 1.04
C PHE A 11 -8.74 -29.29 1.09
N SER A 12 -9.47 -28.61 0.21
CA SER A 12 -10.96 -28.68 0.14
C SER A 12 -11.47 -30.11 -0.04
N GLN A 13 -10.74 -30.94 -0.78
CA GLN A 13 -11.04 -32.36 -0.96
C GLN A 13 -10.94 -33.19 0.32
N PHE A 14 -10.30 -32.69 1.39
CA PHE A 14 -10.20 -33.38 2.68
C PHE A 14 -11.16 -32.83 3.74
N ALA A 15 -11.82 -31.69 3.47
CA ALA A 15 -12.81 -31.08 4.33
C ALA A 15 -14.10 -31.93 4.44
N PRO A 16 -14.98 -31.68 5.43
CA PRO A 16 -16.28 -32.33 5.52
C PRO A 16 -17.09 -32.13 4.22
N GLY A 17 -17.46 -33.21 3.54
CA GLY A 17 -18.14 -33.18 2.24
C GLY A 17 -17.23 -33.31 1.01
N GLY A 18 -15.89 -33.36 1.20
CA GLY A 18 -14.91 -33.67 0.15
C GLY A 18 -14.87 -35.16 -0.23
N LEU A 19 -13.68 -35.70 -0.48
CA LEU A 19 -13.46 -37.13 -0.73
C LEU A 19 -14.16 -37.96 0.35
N ARG A 20 -15.02 -38.89 -0.09
CA ARG A 20 -15.65 -39.85 0.82
C ARG A 20 -14.53 -40.60 1.53
N TYR A 21 -14.74 -40.98 2.78
CA TYR A 21 -13.73 -41.66 3.60
C TYR A 21 -13.05 -42.84 2.86
N LYS A 22 -13.84 -43.57 2.04
CA LYS A 22 -13.39 -44.68 1.19
C LYS A 22 -12.51 -44.31 -0.02
N ASP A 23 -12.52 -43.05 -0.44
CA ASP A 23 -11.77 -42.53 -1.59
C ASP A 23 -10.50 -41.79 -1.12
N ARG A 24 -10.25 -41.73 0.19
CA ARG A 24 -9.02 -41.15 0.74
C ARG A 24 -7.87 -42.14 0.52
N PRO A 25 -6.68 -41.68 0.08
CA PRO A 25 -5.51 -42.55 0.01
C PRO A 25 -5.24 -43.20 1.36
N ASP A 26 -4.93 -44.50 1.35
CA ASP A 26 -4.51 -45.19 2.56
C ASP A 26 -3.15 -44.63 3.02
N ILE A 27 -3.16 -43.99 4.19
CA ILE A 27 -1.98 -43.40 4.81
C ILE A 27 -1.45 -44.23 5.99
N SER A 28 -1.95 -45.47 6.19
CA SER A 28 -1.60 -46.31 7.35
C SER A 28 -0.10 -46.54 7.46
N ASN A 29 0.59 -46.79 6.35
CA ASN A 29 2.05 -46.93 6.30
C ASN A 29 2.78 -45.65 6.79
N ILE A 30 2.25 -44.46 6.47
CA ILE A 30 2.85 -43.18 6.91
C ILE A 30 2.65 -43.00 8.42
N LEU A 31 1.47 -43.37 8.94
CA LEU A 31 1.15 -43.29 10.36
C LEU A 31 2.00 -44.26 11.19
N GLU A 32 2.18 -45.48 10.72
CA GLU A 32 3.05 -46.48 11.36
C GLU A 32 4.50 -45.98 11.45
N VAL A 33 5.04 -45.44 10.36
CA VAL A 33 6.39 -44.84 10.35
C VAL A 33 6.48 -43.68 11.33
N LYS A 34 5.47 -42.79 11.37
CA LYS A 34 5.42 -41.66 12.31
C LYS A 34 5.42 -42.13 13.77
N GLU A 35 4.66 -43.18 14.08
CA GLU A 35 4.59 -43.76 15.43
C GLU A 35 5.93 -44.41 15.82
N ARG A 36 6.50 -45.24 14.94
CA ARG A 36 7.79 -45.91 15.14
C ARG A 36 8.93 -44.92 15.39
N LEU A 37 8.97 -43.83 14.63
CA LEU A 37 9.98 -42.77 14.77
C LEU A 37 9.74 -41.83 15.97
N LYS A 38 8.63 -42.02 16.71
CA LYS A 38 8.25 -41.17 17.86
C LYS A 38 8.26 -39.68 17.50
N CYS A 39 7.77 -39.35 16.31
CA CYS A 39 7.76 -37.99 15.79
C CYS A 39 7.03 -37.02 16.73
N LYS A 40 7.57 -35.81 16.89
CA LYS A 40 6.88 -34.74 17.63
C LYS A 40 5.61 -34.30 16.89
N PRO A 41 4.58 -33.77 17.59
CA PRO A 41 3.37 -33.28 16.95
C PRO A 41 3.67 -32.06 16.07
N PHE A 42 2.85 -31.81 15.04
CA PHE A 42 3.05 -30.69 14.11
C PHE A 42 3.09 -29.32 14.80
N GLY A 43 2.33 -29.13 15.88
CA GLY A 43 2.40 -27.91 16.70
C GLY A 43 3.78 -27.67 17.32
N TRP A 44 4.55 -28.72 17.61
CA TRP A 44 5.96 -28.58 18.04
C TRP A 44 6.83 -28.04 16.90
N PHE A 45 6.62 -28.50 15.66
CA PHE A 45 7.33 -28.00 14.48
C PHE A 45 7.06 -26.51 14.25
N LEU A 46 5.78 -26.09 14.26
CA LEU A 46 5.41 -24.68 14.12
C LEU A 46 6.05 -23.80 15.21
N ARG A 47 6.08 -24.27 16.46
CA ARG A 47 6.74 -23.56 17.57
C ARG A 47 8.26 -23.54 17.43
N ARG A 48 8.89 -24.63 16.97
CA ARG A 48 10.33 -24.68 16.71
C ARG A 48 10.75 -23.64 15.66
N PHE A 49 9.93 -23.47 14.63
CA PHE A 49 10.14 -22.48 13.56
C PHE A 49 9.28 -21.23 13.76
N LYS A 50 9.07 -20.82 15.02
CA LYS A 50 8.20 -19.68 15.36
C LYS A 50 8.56 -18.42 14.58
N LYS A 51 9.86 -18.17 14.41
CA LYS A 51 10.39 -17.01 13.66
C LYS A 51 9.88 -16.91 12.22
N VAL A 52 9.68 -18.06 11.57
CA VAL A 52 9.21 -18.12 10.18
C VAL A 52 7.68 -18.04 10.16
N TYR A 53 7.02 -18.86 10.98
CA TYR A 53 5.57 -19.02 10.89
C TYR A 53 4.80 -17.89 11.58
N PHE A 54 5.18 -17.51 12.79
CA PHE A 54 4.47 -16.50 13.58
C PHE A 54 5.11 -15.13 13.41
N ASP A 55 6.42 -15.02 13.64
CA ASP A 55 7.09 -13.71 13.56
C ASP A 55 7.17 -13.18 12.12
N GLY A 56 7.10 -14.05 11.10
CA GLY A 56 6.95 -13.69 9.69
C GLY A 56 5.50 -13.54 9.20
N GLY A 57 4.52 -13.77 10.08
CA GLY A 57 3.09 -13.61 9.78
C GLY A 57 2.50 -14.63 8.81
N LEU A 58 3.09 -15.82 8.65
CA LEU A 58 2.47 -16.91 7.88
C LEU A 58 1.27 -17.54 8.62
N VAL A 59 1.29 -17.53 9.95
CA VAL A 59 0.19 -17.95 10.82
C VAL A 59 -0.24 -16.69 11.57
N PRO A 60 -1.25 -15.96 11.06
CA PRO A 60 -1.66 -14.71 11.68
C PRO A 60 -2.50 -14.95 12.94
N ASP A 61 -2.44 -14.00 13.87
CA ASP A 61 -3.32 -13.96 15.04
C ASP A 61 -4.74 -13.51 14.67
N LYS A 62 -4.84 -12.58 13.71
CA LYS A 62 -6.11 -12.02 13.23
C LYS A 62 -6.12 -11.86 11.71
N VAL A 63 -7.30 -12.04 11.11
CA VAL A 63 -7.62 -11.75 9.71
C VAL A 63 -8.69 -10.67 9.72
N PHE A 64 -8.55 -9.67 8.84
CA PHE A 64 -9.40 -8.48 8.86
C PHE A 64 -9.54 -7.85 7.47
N HIS A 65 -10.51 -6.96 7.33
CA HIS A 65 -10.65 -6.05 6.19
C HIS A 65 -9.96 -4.72 6.48
N ILE A 66 -9.46 -4.05 5.44
CA ILE A 66 -8.95 -2.68 5.54
C ILE A 66 -9.97 -1.78 4.84
N LYS A 67 -10.74 -1.01 5.63
CA LYS A 67 -11.83 -0.16 5.16
C LYS A 67 -11.41 1.30 5.15
N ASP A 68 -11.62 1.98 4.03
CA ASP A 68 -11.59 3.44 3.96
C ASP A 68 -12.88 3.98 4.59
N GLU A 69 -12.76 4.64 5.75
CA GLU A 69 -13.89 5.18 6.49
C GLU A 69 -14.68 6.21 5.69
N ARG A 70 -14.03 6.96 4.79
CA ARG A 70 -14.67 8.02 4.00
C ARG A 70 -15.59 7.44 2.93
N THR A 71 -15.10 6.47 2.17
CA THR A 71 -15.85 5.90 1.03
C THR A 71 -16.66 4.66 1.41
N ASN A 72 -16.46 4.14 2.63
CA ASN A 72 -16.98 2.84 3.06
C ASN A 72 -16.57 1.67 2.15
N MET A 73 -15.48 1.82 1.39
CA MET A 73 -14.93 0.77 0.54
C MET A 73 -13.77 0.06 1.22
N CYS A 74 -13.57 -1.21 0.88
CA CYS A 74 -12.48 -2.03 1.37
C CYS A 74 -11.39 -2.20 0.31
N ILE A 75 -10.14 -2.29 0.77
CA ILE A 75 -9.00 -2.63 -0.07
C ILE A 75 -9.13 -4.08 -0.54
N GLU A 76 -9.07 -4.29 -1.85
CA GLU A 76 -9.17 -5.60 -2.51
C GLU A 76 -7.99 -5.83 -3.46
N ARG A 77 -7.38 -7.02 -3.39
CA ARG A 77 -6.50 -7.52 -4.44
C ARG A 77 -7.34 -8.06 -5.60
N LYS A 78 -7.27 -7.40 -6.76
CA LYS A 78 -8.03 -7.78 -7.97
C LYS A 78 -7.11 -8.38 -9.03
N GLY A 79 -6.76 -9.65 -8.86
CA GLY A 79 -5.93 -10.41 -9.81
C GLY A 79 -4.49 -9.91 -9.90
N GLY A 80 -3.54 -10.83 -10.11
CA GLY A 80 -2.12 -10.51 -10.20
C GLY A 80 -1.65 -9.63 -9.03
N THR A 81 -1.11 -8.46 -9.35
CA THR A 81 -0.53 -7.48 -8.41
C THR A 81 -1.42 -6.27 -8.14
N LYS A 82 -2.63 -6.20 -8.71
CA LYS A 82 -3.45 -4.99 -8.68
C LYS A 82 -4.25 -4.85 -7.38
N VAL A 83 -4.21 -3.66 -6.78
CA VAL A 83 -5.02 -3.29 -5.62
C VAL A 83 -6.06 -2.24 -6.01
N VAL A 84 -7.29 -2.39 -5.51
CA VAL A 84 -8.43 -1.49 -5.79
C VAL A 84 -9.27 -1.29 -4.53
N LEU A 85 -10.11 -0.25 -4.53
CA LEU A 85 -11.20 -0.12 -3.57
C LEU A 85 -12.48 -0.74 -4.14
N ARG A 86 -13.20 -1.51 -3.33
CA ARG A 86 -14.48 -2.16 -3.67
C ARG A 86 -15.44 -2.10 -2.48
N PRO A 87 -16.76 -2.23 -2.69
CA PRO A 87 -17.68 -2.46 -1.57
C PRO A 87 -17.20 -3.61 -0.69
N CYS A 88 -17.24 -3.41 0.63
CA CYS A 88 -16.79 -4.41 1.59
C CYS A 88 -17.66 -5.68 1.50
N SER A 89 -17.01 -6.84 1.46
CA SER A 89 -17.66 -8.15 1.41
C SER A 89 -16.86 -9.17 2.21
N GLU A 90 -17.51 -9.85 3.13
CA GLU A 90 -16.92 -10.96 3.90
C GLU A 90 -16.61 -12.18 3.03
N GLN A 91 -17.29 -12.29 1.88
CA GLN A 91 -17.15 -13.40 0.95
C GLN A 91 -16.01 -13.19 -0.05
N SER A 92 -15.33 -12.04 -0.04
CA SER A 92 -14.24 -11.74 -0.98
C SER A 92 -12.88 -12.04 -0.33
N PRO A 93 -12.19 -13.15 -0.69
CA PRO A 93 -10.87 -13.45 -0.13
C PRO A 93 -9.82 -12.40 -0.50
N GLY A 94 -10.03 -11.68 -1.62
CA GLY A 94 -9.19 -10.56 -2.04
C GLY A 94 -9.25 -9.36 -1.08
N GLN A 95 -10.26 -9.28 -0.21
CA GLN A 95 -10.42 -8.23 0.80
C GLN A 95 -9.98 -8.65 2.21
N LEU A 96 -9.59 -9.91 2.39
CA LEU A 96 -9.08 -10.42 3.65
C LEU A 96 -7.57 -10.21 3.73
N TRP A 97 -7.12 -9.58 4.80
CA TRP A 97 -5.72 -9.24 5.04
C TRP A 97 -5.30 -9.70 6.43
N HIS A 98 -4.00 -9.84 6.63
CA HIS A 98 -3.42 -10.04 7.94
C HIS A 98 -2.03 -9.43 8.02
N GLY A 99 -1.53 -9.22 9.24
CA GLY A 99 -0.15 -8.80 9.46
C GLY A 99 0.84 -9.81 8.86
N ALA A 100 1.87 -9.29 8.22
CA ALA A 100 2.88 -10.07 7.53
C ALA A 100 4.26 -9.43 7.63
N ASN A 101 5.27 -10.24 7.30
CA ASN A 101 6.68 -9.89 7.31
C ASN A 101 7.18 -9.58 8.72
N ARG A 102 8.38 -10.04 9.02
CA ARG A 102 9.01 -9.69 10.28
C ARG A 102 9.37 -8.20 10.30
N ASP A 103 9.10 -7.53 11.41
CA ASP A 103 9.63 -6.20 11.66
C ASP A 103 11.09 -6.34 12.11
N THR A 104 12.00 -5.77 11.33
CA THR A 104 13.44 -5.86 11.58
C THR A 104 13.88 -5.04 12.80
N LEU A 105 13.08 -4.05 13.23
CA LEU A 105 13.34 -3.26 14.43
C LEU A 105 12.96 -4.03 15.70
N THR A 106 11.75 -4.57 15.73
CA THR A 106 11.22 -5.27 16.92
C THR A 106 11.56 -6.76 16.92
N ASN A 107 12.05 -7.29 15.80
CA ASN A 107 12.31 -8.72 15.59
C ASN A 107 11.06 -9.62 15.73
N THR A 108 9.86 -9.04 15.66
CA THR A 108 8.56 -9.70 15.77
C THR A 108 7.67 -9.30 14.60
N CYS A 109 6.53 -9.95 14.41
CA CYS A 109 5.56 -9.50 13.41
C CYS A 109 4.89 -8.19 13.91
N CYS A 110 4.54 -7.21 13.06
CA CYS A 110 4.56 -7.24 11.60
C CYS A 110 5.01 -5.91 10.99
N SER A 111 5.64 -5.97 9.81
CA SER A 111 6.04 -4.78 9.03
C SER A 111 5.17 -4.52 7.79
N SER A 112 4.27 -5.44 7.43
CA SER A 112 3.41 -5.35 6.24
C SER A 112 2.04 -6.00 6.43
N PHE A 113 1.23 -6.00 5.36
CA PHE A 113 -0.06 -6.67 5.27
C PHE A 113 -0.08 -7.65 4.09
N ARG A 114 -0.40 -8.92 4.34
CA ARG A 114 -0.54 -9.99 3.34
C ARG A 114 -2.00 -10.25 3.03
N ASN A 115 -2.31 -10.45 1.74
CA ASN A 115 -3.63 -10.92 1.33
C ASN A 115 -3.82 -12.39 1.72
N TRP A 116 -4.95 -12.70 2.34
CA TRP A 116 -5.26 -14.00 2.93
C TRP A 116 -5.07 -15.16 1.95
N ASN A 117 -4.39 -16.21 2.41
CA ASN A 117 -4.06 -17.42 1.63
C ASN A 117 -3.29 -17.16 0.32
N THR A 118 -2.49 -16.10 0.30
CA THR A 118 -1.60 -15.80 -0.82
C THR A 118 -0.20 -15.52 -0.31
N ASP A 119 0.76 -15.49 -1.24
CA ASP A 119 2.10 -15.00 -0.97
C ASP A 119 2.24 -13.49 -1.22
N GLN A 120 1.15 -12.75 -1.45
CA GLN A 120 1.16 -11.36 -1.89
C GLN A 120 0.97 -10.38 -0.72
N CYS A 121 1.89 -9.42 -0.58
CA CYS A 121 1.87 -8.35 0.41
C CYS A 121 1.63 -6.99 -0.25
N LEU A 122 0.97 -6.08 0.48
CA LEU A 122 0.88 -4.68 0.07
C LEU A 122 2.28 -4.10 -0.11
N ALA A 123 2.46 -3.36 -1.20
CA ALA A 123 3.72 -2.75 -1.56
C ALA A 123 3.51 -1.40 -2.26
N ILE A 124 4.48 -0.50 -2.08
CA ILE A 124 4.57 0.78 -2.75
C ILE A 124 6.03 1.17 -2.93
N ASP A 125 6.43 1.54 -4.15
CA ASP A 125 7.84 1.80 -4.46
C ASP A 125 8.27 3.24 -4.18
N SER A 126 7.32 4.17 -4.16
CA SER A 126 7.56 5.60 -3.97
C SER A 126 6.34 6.33 -3.40
N ILE A 127 6.58 7.45 -2.71
CA ILE A 127 5.52 8.34 -2.26
C ILE A 127 4.79 8.91 -3.49
N GLY A 128 3.46 8.76 -3.51
CA GLY A 128 2.59 9.06 -4.66
C GLY A 128 2.50 7.97 -5.71
N GLY A 129 3.20 6.86 -5.51
CA GLY A 129 3.04 5.67 -6.34
C GLY A 129 1.69 4.99 -6.11
N GLN A 130 1.30 4.16 -7.08
CA GLN A 130 0.13 3.31 -6.93
C GLN A 130 0.44 2.18 -5.92
N LEU A 131 -0.51 1.92 -5.01
CA LEU A 131 -0.47 0.75 -4.15
C LEU A 131 -0.67 -0.52 -4.99
N TYR A 132 0.19 -1.52 -4.80
CA TYR A 132 0.12 -2.80 -5.50
C TYR A 132 0.38 -3.95 -4.51
N THR A 133 0.39 -5.19 -4.99
CA THR A 133 0.90 -6.34 -4.23
C THR A 133 2.09 -7.00 -4.90
N GLY A 134 3.06 -7.46 -4.10
CA GLY A 134 4.16 -8.30 -4.56
C GLY A 134 4.42 -9.46 -3.61
N VAL A 135 5.31 -10.39 -3.99
CA VAL A 135 5.66 -11.54 -3.14
C VAL A 135 6.22 -11.03 -1.80
N CYS A 136 5.63 -11.48 -0.70
CA CYS A 136 5.99 -11.08 0.66
C CYS A 136 7.43 -11.50 1.02
N SER A 137 8.17 -10.60 1.68
CA SER A 137 9.41 -10.99 2.38
C SER A 137 9.11 -11.47 3.80
N THR A 138 9.30 -12.75 4.08
CA THR A 138 9.15 -13.29 5.44
C THR A 138 10.02 -12.56 6.48
N TRP A 139 11.18 -12.04 6.05
CA TRP A 139 12.17 -11.40 6.93
C TRP A 139 12.04 -9.87 7.01
N GLY A 140 11.15 -9.28 6.20
CA GLY A 140 10.98 -7.82 6.16
C GLY A 140 12.05 -7.09 5.37
N ASP A 141 12.78 -7.76 4.48
CA ASP A 141 13.89 -7.14 3.74
C ASP A 141 13.43 -6.21 2.62
N PHE A 142 12.16 -6.29 2.21
CA PHE A 142 11.59 -5.47 1.15
C PHE A 142 11.00 -4.18 1.70
N THR A 143 11.77 -3.09 1.65
CA THR A 143 11.36 -1.76 2.15
C THR A 143 10.10 -1.22 1.50
N SER A 144 9.79 -1.60 0.26
CA SER A 144 8.52 -1.24 -0.40
C SER A 144 7.29 -1.84 0.29
N GLN A 145 7.45 -2.87 1.11
CA GLN A 145 6.36 -3.54 1.82
C GLN A 145 6.17 -3.02 3.25
N TRP A 146 6.92 -2.01 3.69
CA TRP A 146 6.90 -1.56 5.07
C TRP A 146 5.71 -0.63 5.28
N ILE A 147 4.55 -1.23 5.51
CA ILE A 147 3.26 -0.55 5.59
C ILE A 147 2.64 -0.90 6.94
N LYS A 148 2.32 0.12 7.74
CA LYS A 148 1.73 -0.01 9.07
C LYS A 148 0.44 0.78 9.16
N LEU A 149 -0.47 0.30 10.00
CA LEU A 149 -1.62 1.08 10.45
C LEU A 149 -1.21 1.78 11.74
N ASP A 150 -1.29 3.11 11.75
CA ASP A 150 -1.20 3.89 12.98
C ASP A 150 -2.56 3.81 13.68
N GLU A 151 -2.63 3.11 14.80
CA GLU A 151 -3.88 2.91 15.56
C GLU A 151 -4.39 4.21 16.21
N ALA A 152 -3.56 5.22 16.41
CA ALA A 152 -4.01 6.49 16.99
C ALA A 152 -4.69 7.39 15.94
N THR A 153 -4.17 7.37 14.71
CA THR A 153 -4.66 8.24 13.62
C THR A 153 -5.53 7.51 12.60
N HIS A 154 -5.64 6.18 12.70
CA HIS A 154 -6.25 5.29 11.72
C HIS A 154 -5.67 5.44 10.30
N GLN A 155 -4.44 5.93 10.19
CA GLN A 155 -3.78 6.14 8.90
C GLN A 155 -2.91 4.94 8.52
N LEU A 156 -3.04 4.49 7.27
CA LEU A 156 -2.12 3.54 6.68
C LEU A 156 -0.88 4.29 6.20
N GLN A 157 0.28 3.97 6.76
CA GLN A 157 1.54 4.71 6.57
C GLN A 157 2.63 3.81 6.01
N ILE A 158 3.51 4.40 5.20
CA ILE A 158 4.80 3.82 4.88
C ILE A 158 5.69 4.00 6.12
N ALA A 159 6.06 2.90 6.74
CA ALA A 159 6.88 2.91 7.94
C ALA A 159 8.36 3.10 7.58
N PRO A 160 9.10 3.98 8.29
CA PRO A 160 10.52 4.13 8.07
C PRO A 160 11.21 2.82 8.42
N GLY A 161 12.18 2.45 7.58
CA GLY A 161 12.86 1.19 7.76
C GLY A 161 14.05 1.22 8.68
N ALA A 162 14.49 0.06 9.19
CA ALA A 162 15.75 -0.08 9.94
C ALA A 162 16.93 0.48 9.13
N TYR A 163 16.81 0.45 7.80
CA TYR A 163 17.81 0.95 6.85
C TYR A 163 17.37 2.19 6.06
N ALA A 164 16.12 2.64 6.18
CA ALA A 164 15.58 3.73 5.36
C ALA A 164 14.94 4.82 6.24
N LYS A 165 15.70 5.88 6.55
CA LYS A 165 15.27 6.98 7.45
C LYS A 165 14.27 7.97 6.82
N THR A 166 13.99 7.90 5.52
CA THR A 166 13.40 9.04 4.78
C THR A 166 12.09 8.78 4.05
N ARG A 167 11.48 7.60 4.19
CA ARG A 167 10.19 7.30 3.55
C ARG A 167 9.08 7.27 4.60
N SER A 168 8.49 8.43 4.86
CA SER A 168 7.23 8.56 5.59
C SER A 168 6.19 9.18 4.66
N GLY A 169 5.01 8.56 4.61
CA GLY A 169 3.91 9.00 3.77
C GLY A 169 2.66 8.21 4.10
N CYS A 170 1.50 8.81 3.87
CA CYS A 170 0.20 8.16 4.10
C CYS A 170 -0.35 7.61 2.78
N ILE A 171 -0.97 6.45 2.84
CA ILE A 171 -1.69 5.85 1.72
C ILE A 171 -3.12 6.41 1.73
N GLY A 172 -3.55 6.99 0.62
CA GLY A 172 -4.87 7.55 0.43
C GLY A 172 -5.46 7.18 -0.93
N GLY A 173 -6.78 7.33 -1.07
CA GLY A 173 -7.44 7.16 -2.37
C GLY A 173 -7.03 8.25 -3.36
N GLN A 174 -6.92 7.89 -4.65
CA GLN A 174 -6.67 8.87 -5.71
C GLN A 174 -7.82 9.87 -5.79
N ARG A 175 -7.52 11.18 -5.84
CA ARG A 175 -8.53 12.24 -5.99
C ARG A 175 -9.04 12.31 -7.44
N PRO A 176 -10.27 12.79 -7.67
CA PRO A 176 -10.73 13.16 -9.01
C PRO A 176 -9.84 14.25 -9.60
N LYS A 177 -9.59 14.19 -10.91
CA LYS A 177 -8.84 15.21 -11.65
C LYS A 177 -9.51 16.58 -11.55
N GLY A 178 -8.71 17.65 -11.46
CA GLY A 178 -9.21 19.04 -11.44
C GLY A 178 -9.80 19.48 -10.10
N THR A 179 -9.32 18.91 -8.99
CA THR A 179 -9.73 19.36 -7.65
C THR A 179 -9.04 20.68 -7.30
N ASP A 180 -9.80 21.68 -6.84
CA ASP A 180 -9.27 22.97 -6.39
C ASP A 180 -8.26 22.79 -5.23
N VAL A 181 -7.21 23.61 -5.21
CA VAL A 181 -6.19 23.62 -4.17
C VAL A 181 -6.50 24.71 -3.17
N THR A 182 -7.09 24.35 -2.02
CA THR A 182 -7.32 25.24 -0.88
C THR A 182 -6.20 25.10 0.16
N LEU A 183 -5.83 26.20 0.82
CA LEU A 183 -5.03 26.14 2.06
C LEU A 183 -5.98 25.75 3.19
N GLU A 184 -5.78 24.58 3.79
CA GLU A 184 -6.55 24.11 4.94
C GLU A 184 -5.65 23.90 6.17
N ASP A 185 -6.31 23.70 7.31
CA ASP A 185 -5.65 23.40 8.57
C ASP A 185 -4.80 22.12 8.45
N CYS A 186 -3.52 22.23 8.81
CA CYS A 186 -2.57 21.12 8.82
C CYS A 186 -2.92 20.02 9.83
N GLU A 187 -3.79 20.33 10.80
CA GLU A 187 -4.33 19.36 11.76
C GLU A 187 -5.49 18.54 11.19
N ASN A 188 -6.02 18.89 10.01
CA ASN A 188 -7.06 18.09 9.36
C ASN A 188 -6.43 16.79 8.81
N PRO A 189 -6.69 15.62 9.43
CA PRO A 189 -6.09 14.35 8.99
C PRO A 189 -6.58 13.94 7.58
N ASN A 190 -7.66 14.55 7.10
CA ASN A 190 -8.24 14.33 5.78
C ASN A 190 -7.59 15.17 4.68
N PHE A 191 -6.70 16.11 5.04
CA PHE A 191 -6.11 17.07 4.12
C PHE A 191 -4.59 17.06 4.21
N ARG A 192 -3.98 16.12 3.49
CA ARG A 192 -2.55 16.20 3.18
C ARG A 192 -2.38 16.32 1.68
N GLN A 193 -2.43 17.57 1.19
CA GLN A 193 -1.87 17.89 -0.11
C GLN A 193 -0.35 17.78 0.02
N ILE A 194 0.16 16.59 -0.31
CA ILE A 194 1.60 16.40 -0.36
C ILE A 194 2.02 16.86 -1.73
N PHE A 195 2.81 17.91 -1.79
CA PHE A 195 3.44 18.36 -3.02
C PHE A 195 4.89 17.90 -3.03
N LYS A 196 5.40 17.55 -4.21
CA LYS A 196 6.83 17.34 -4.45
C LYS A 196 7.27 18.15 -5.64
N VAL A 197 8.53 18.59 -5.64
CA VAL A 197 9.15 19.11 -6.85
C VAL A 197 9.58 17.91 -7.69
N ASP A 198 9.16 17.86 -8.95
CA ASP A 198 9.68 16.88 -9.90
C ASP A 198 11.02 17.37 -10.45
N ASP A 199 12.10 16.67 -10.07
CA ASP A 199 13.47 17.02 -10.50
C ASP A 199 13.63 17.05 -12.02
N LYS A 200 12.82 16.27 -12.76
CA LYS A 200 12.89 16.21 -14.23
C LYS A 200 12.28 17.44 -14.87
N THR A 201 11.03 17.76 -14.53
CA THR A 201 10.27 18.83 -15.18
C THR A 201 10.37 20.17 -14.45
N GLY A 202 10.84 20.18 -13.20
CA GLY A 202 10.86 21.35 -12.33
C GLY A 202 9.48 21.76 -11.79
N GLY A 203 8.43 21.00 -12.09
CA GLY A 203 7.07 21.29 -11.65
C GLY A 203 6.82 20.93 -10.19
N ILE A 204 5.85 21.60 -9.57
CA ILE A 204 5.31 21.22 -8.26
C ILE A 204 4.15 20.26 -8.50
N LEU A 205 4.34 18.97 -8.21
CA LEU A 205 3.34 17.93 -8.42
C LEU A 205 2.61 17.64 -7.12
N GLU A 206 1.29 17.56 -7.20
CA GLU A 206 0.50 16.93 -6.13
C GLU A 206 0.68 15.42 -6.22
N VAL A 207 1.11 14.83 -5.11
CA VAL A 207 1.57 13.44 -5.03
C VAL A 207 0.45 12.43 -5.24
N GLN A 208 -0.80 12.76 -4.93
CA GLN A 208 -1.95 11.86 -5.04
C GLN A 208 -2.55 11.82 -6.46
N SER A 209 -2.68 12.97 -7.13
CA SER A 209 -3.23 13.10 -8.47
C SER A 209 -2.17 12.94 -9.55
N GLY A 210 -0.91 13.25 -9.24
CA GLY A 210 0.18 13.36 -10.22
C GLY A 210 0.05 14.58 -11.13
N GLU A 211 -0.89 15.48 -10.84
CA GLU A 211 -1.11 16.73 -11.57
C GLU A 211 -0.16 17.81 -11.05
N CYS A 212 0.18 18.75 -11.92
CA CYS A 212 0.96 19.90 -11.53
C CYS A 212 0.05 20.94 -10.86
N LEU A 213 0.59 21.60 -9.84
CA LEU A 213 0.02 22.83 -9.32
C LEU A 213 0.01 23.86 -10.45
N THR A 214 -1.11 24.55 -10.62
CA THR A 214 -1.30 25.52 -11.71
C THR A 214 -1.92 26.77 -11.13
N ALA A 215 -1.30 27.92 -11.40
CA ALA A 215 -1.81 29.23 -11.01
C ALA A 215 -2.70 29.81 -12.13
N ALA A 216 -3.91 29.27 -12.28
CA ALA A 216 -4.86 29.66 -13.31
C ALA A 216 -5.95 30.58 -12.74
N ASN A 217 -6.33 31.62 -13.48
CA ASN A 217 -7.50 32.47 -13.18
C ASN A 217 -7.53 33.06 -11.75
N GLY A 218 -6.35 33.39 -11.18
CA GLY A 218 -6.25 33.99 -9.85
C GLY A 218 -6.47 33.01 -8.69
N LYS A 219 -6.48 31.71 -8.96
CA LYS A 219 -6.51 30.64 -7.96
C LYS A 219 -5.43 29.60 -8.25
N PHE A 220 -5.20 28.71 -7.30
CA PHE A 220 -4.39 27.52 -7.51
C PHE A 220 -5.31 26.32 -7.76
N GLU A 221 -5.02 25.56 -8.80
CA GLU A 221 -5.73 24.32 -9.13
C GLU A 221 -4.74 23.23 -9.55
N LEU A 222 -5.22 21.99 -9.63
CA LEU A 222 -4.45 20.88 -10.17
C LEU A 222 -4.82 20.66 -11.63
N SER A 223 -3.82 20.66 -12.51
CA SER A 223 -4.03 20.33 -13.93
C SER A 223 -2.89 19.47 -14.49
N PRO A 224 -3.11 18.78 -15.63
CA PRO A 224 -2.06 18.01 -16.28
C PRO A 224 -0.80 18.85 -16.49
N CYS A 225 0.37 18.26 -16.25
CA CYS A 225 1.63 19.00 -16.38
C CYS A 225 1.86 19.45 -17.84
N GLU A 226 1.99 20.76 -18.04
CA GLU A 226 2.26 21.41 -19.32
C GLU A 226 3.76 21.46 -19.55
N ILE A 227 4.29 20.42 -20.19
CA ILE A 227 5.72 20.32 -20.48
C ILE A 227 6.03 21.01 -21.80
N ASP A 228 6.89 22.02 -21.73
CA ASP A 228 7.45 22.69 -22.89
C ASP A 228 8.33 21.70 -23.67
N SER A 229 8.04 21.52 -24.96
CA SER A 229 8.68 20.51 -25.81
C SER A 229 10.17 20.76 -26.04
N ASP A 230 10.60 22.02 -25.94
CA ASP A 230 11.98 22.43 -26.26
C ASP A 230 12.88 22.29 -25.04
N THR A 231 12.34 22.55 -23.84
CA THR A 231 13.08 22.54 -22.57
C THR A 231 12.86 21.28 -21.74
N GLY A 232 11.76 20.55 -21.96
CA GLY A 232 11.34 19.42 -21.13
C GLY A 232 10.95 19.83 -19.71
N LYS A 233 10.68 21.12 -19.47
CA LYS A 233 10.30 21.70 -18.18
C LYS A 233 8.85 22.15 -18.20
N VAL A 234 8.24 22.30 -17.02
CA VAL A 234 6.91 22.92 -16.93
C VAL A 234 6.93 24.37 -17.41
N GLY A 235 5.93 24.74 -18.21
CA GLY A 235 5.76 26.08 -18.76
C GLY A 235 4.58 26.84 -18.16
N GLY A 236 4.44 28.12 -18.56
CA GLY A 236 3.25 28.93 -18.30
C GLY A 236 2.84 29.02 -16.82
N GLU A 237 1.57 28.75 -16.55
CA GLU A 237 0.92 28.88 -15.24
C GLU A 237 1.42 27.84 -14.20
N GLN A 238 2.30 26.92 -14.60
CA GLN A 238 2.86 25.87 -13.74
C GLN A 238 4.33 26.12 -13.34
N LYS A 239 4.90 27.24 -13.79
CA LYS A 239 6.29 27.60 -13.51
C LYS A 239 6.38 28.33 -12.17
N PHE A 240 6.87 27.65 -11.14
CA PHE A 240 7.08 28.25 -9.82
C PHE A 240 8.57 28.37 -9.48
N SER A 241 8.92 29.39 -8.71
CA SER A 241 10.21 29.50 -8.02
C SER A 241 10.02 29.44 -6.52
N LEU A 242 10.91 28.70 -5.85
CA LEU A 242 11.06 28.74 -4.41
C LEU A 242 11.96 29.92 -4.06
N VAL A 243 11.47 30.84 -3.23
CA VAL A 243 12.19 32.05 -2.83
C VAL A 243 12.26 32.06 -1.30
N ASP A 244 13.44 32.17 -0.74
CA ASP A 244 13.58 32.38 0.71
C ASP A 244 13.25 33.84 1.06
N PHE A 245 12.31 34.01 1.98
CA PHE A 245 11.90 35.30 2.50
C PHE A 245 11.77 35.21 4.02
N ASP A 246 12.63 35.94 4.74
CA ASP A 246 12.63 36.00 6.21
C ASP A 246 12.73 34.62 6.89
N GLY A 247 13.63 33.77 6.38
CA GLY A 247 13.83 32.40 6.88
C GLY A 247 12.68 31.43 6.59
N LYS A 248 11.72 31.81 5.73
CA LYS A 248 10.63 30.96 5.26
C LYS A 248 10.68 30.82 3.74
N THR A 249 10.52 29.60 3.24
CA THR A 249 10.42 29.34 1.80
C THR A 249 9.03 29.76 1.30
N ARG A 250 8.99 30.66 0.31
CA ARG A 250 7.80 31.07 -0.43
C ARG A 250 7.78 30.43 -1.81
N ILE A 251 6.58 30.13 -2.31
CA ILE A 251 6.36 29.68 -3.69
C ILE A 251 5.85 30.90 -4.48
N GLU A 252 6.57 31.30 -5.51
CA GLU A 252 6.20 32.39 -6.42
C GLU A 252 5.96 31.84 -7.82
N ALA A 253 4.81 32.11 -8.42
CA ALA A 253 4.57 31.81 -9.84
C ALA A 253 5.38 32.81 -10.69
N ARG A 254 6.19 32.30 -11.62
CA ARG A 254 6.94 33.13 -12.59
C ARG A 254 6.19 33.22 -13.90
N ASP A 255 6.38 34.36 -14.58
CA ASP A 255 6.00 34.55 -15.99
C ASP A 255 4.51 34.24 -16.26
N LEU A 256 3.60 34.84 -15.48
CA LEU A 256 2.27 35.17 -15.99
C LEU A 256 2.43 36.27 -17.05
N GLY A 257 3.02 35.92 -18.19
CA GLY A 257 3.08 36.81 -19.34
C GLY A 257 1.66 37.28 -19.68
N PRO A 258 1.48 38.49 -20.23
CA PRO A 258 0.17 38.95 -20.66
C PRO A 258 -0.47 37.87 -21.55
N ARG A 259 -1.71 37.47 -21.23
CA ARG A 259 -2.53 36.59 -22.09
C ARG A 259 -2.32 37.05 -23.53
N ARG A 260 -1.76 36.19 -24.39
CA ARG A 260 -1.82 36.46 -25.83
C ARG A 260 -3.30 36.55 -26.17
N PRO A 261 -3.79 37.70 -26.68
CA PRO A 261 -5.13 37.76 -27.21
C PRO A 261 -5.20 36.74 -28.35
N ASP A 262 -6.36 36.11 -28.46
CA ASP A 262 -6.72 35.10 -29.45
C ASP A 262 -6.01 35.32 -30.79
N ALA A 263 -5.28 34.29 -31.23
CA ALA A 263 -4.94 34.17 -32.64
C ALA A 263 -6.21 33.78 -33.40
N LEU A 264 -7.04 34.78 -33.69
CA LEU A 264 -7.90 34.78 -34.88
C LEU A 264 -6.98 34.90 -36.10
N CYS A 265 -6.79 33.76 -36.78
CA CYS A 265 -6.63 33.62 -38.24
C CYS A 265 -6.67 32.12 -38.57
#